data_AF-A0AAE1A9M3-F1
#
_entry.id   AF-A0AAE1A9M3-F1
#
_cell.length_a   1.000
_cell.length_b   1.000
_cell.length_c   1.000
_cell.angle_alpha   90.00
_cell.angle_beta   90.00
_cell.angle_gamma   90.00
#
_symmetry.space_group_name_H-M   'P 1'
#
loop_
_entity.id
_entity.type
_entity.pdbx_description
1 polymer ?
#
loop_
_entity_poly.entity_id
_entity_poly.type
_entity_poly.pdbx_seq_one_letter_code
_entity_poly.pdbx_strand_id
1 'polypeptide(L)'
;MQRVYRLVRPVNNKPRPIIVRFFQFEDKLSVLKSRADLKIINLGVSIDLTIKQRQELKKLRESGKRGYYKNGRLVMEPVPTESTGTSRVTERRILTAERRRS
;
A
#
# COMPACT_ATOMS: atom_id res chain seq x y z
N MET A 1 5.74 -9.12 -23.24
CA MET A 1 4.92 -7.90 -23.43
C MET A 1 4.03 -7.70 -22.20
N GLN A 2 4.14 -6.56 -21.52
CA GLN A 2 3.32 -6.22 -20.35
C GLN A 2 1.99 -5.60 -20.81
N ARG A 3 0.87 -5.92 -20.15
CA ARG A 3 -0.43 -5.34 -20.49
C ARG A 3 -0.87 -4.36 -19.40
N VAL A 4 -1.30 -3.17 -19.80
CA VAL A 4 -1.65 -2.07 -18.89
C VAL A 4 -3.04 -1.55 -19.24
N TYR A 5 -3.92 -1.43 -18.24
CA TYR A 5 -5.29 -0.97 -18.42
C TYR A 5 -5.67 0.04 -17.34
N ARG A 6 -6.46 1.06 -17.68
CA ARG A 6 -7.08 1.95 -16.69
C ARG A 6 -8.46 1.41 -16.32
N LEU A 7 -8.83 1.47 -15.03
CA LEU A 7 -10.20 1.14 -14.62
C LEU A 7 -11.20 2.13 -15.22
N VAL A 8 -12.34 1.59 -15.67
CA VAL A 8 -13.30 2.27 -16.55
C VAL A 8 -14.05 3.41 -15.85
N ARG A 9 -14.39 3.26 -14.56
CA ARG A 9 -15.21 4.25 -13.84
C ARG A 9 -14.33 5.36 -13.25
N PRO A 10 -14.42 6.60 -13.75
CA PRO A 10 -13.75 7.73 -13.11
C PRO A 10 -14.36 7.98 -11.73
N VAL A 11 -13.53 8.40 -10.78
CA VAL A 11 -13.96 8.96 -9.51
C VAL A 11 -13.58 10.44 -9.54
N ASN A 12 -14.52 11.33 -9.25
CA ASN A 12 -14.27 12.78 -9.29
C ASN A 12 -13.05 13.13 -8.42
N ASN A 13 -12.18 13.99 -8.98
CA ASN A 13 -10.98 14.51 -8.34
C ASN A 13 -9.94 13.45 -7.89
N LYS A 14 -9.93 12.25 -8.48
CA LYS A 14 -8.89 11.23 -8.23
C LYS A 14 -8.35 10.61 -9.52
N PRO A 15 -7.03 10.38 -9.62
CA PRO A 15 -6.46 9.67 -10.75
C PRO A 15 -7.01 8.24 -10.83
N ARG A 16 -7.29 7.76 -12.04
CA ARG A 16 -7.83 6.42 -12.28
C ARG A 16 -6.78 5.36 -11.92
N PRO A 17 -7.13 4.33 -11.13
CA PRO A 17 -6.22 3.22 -10.89
C PRO A 17 -5.85 2.51 -12.19
N ILE A 18 -4.60 2.06 -12.26
CA ILE A 18 -4.04 1.31 -13.38
C ILE A 18 -3.87 -0.15 -12.95
N ILE A 19 -4.36 -1.08 -13.75
CA ILE A 19 -4.10 -2.51 -13.61
C ILE A 19 -2.97 -2.87 -14.56
N VAL A 20 -1.92 -3.46 -14.00
CA VAL A 20 -0.75 -3.91 -14.74
C VAL A 20 -0.66 -5.43 -14.63
N ARG A 21 -0.63 -6.11 -15.78
CA ARG A 21 -0.38 -7.55 -15.87
C ARG A 21 1.05 -7.78 -16.32
N PHE A 22 1.83 -8.35 -15.41
CA PHE A 22 3.21 -8.75 -15.64
C PHE A 22 3.25 -10.13 -16.29
N PHE A 23 4.25 -10.36 -17.15
CA PHE A 23 4.49 -11.69 -17.72
C PHE A 23 5.26 -12.57 -16.73
N GLN A 24 6.29 -12.00 -16.10
CA GLN A 24 7.12 -12.66 -15.10
C GLN A 24 6.65 -12.30 -13.70
N PHE A 25 6.72 -13.28 -12.79
CA PHE A 25 6.35 -13.06 -11.39
C PHE A 25 7.38 -12.19 -10.67
N GLU A 26 8.64 -12.29 -11.11
CA GLU A 26 9.81 -11.56 -10.62
C GLU A 26 9.61 -10.04 -10.81
N ASP A 27 9.11 -9.61 -11.97
CA ASP A 27 8.79 -8.20 -12.24
C ASP A 27 7.70 -7.66 -11.31
N LYS A 28 6.67 -8.48 -11.04
CA LYS A 28 5.62 -8.12 -10.10
C LYS A 28 6.19 -7.99 -8.69
N LEU A 29 7.07 -8.91 -8.29
CA LEU A 29 7.71 -8.88 -6.98
C LEU A 29 8.65 -7.68 -6.82
N SER A 30 9.44 -7.33 -7.83
CA SER A 30 10.35 -6.19 -7.77
C SER A 30 9.59 -4.89 -7.55
N VAL A 31 8.49 -4.67 -8.28
CA VAL A 31 7.61 -3.51 -8.11
C VAL A 31 6.97 -3.50 -6.72
N LEU A 32 6.54 -4.66 -6.20
CA LEU A 32 5.96 -4.74 -4.85
C LEU A 32 6.99 -4.48 -3.75
N LYS A 33 8.26 -4.84 -3.95
CA LYS A 33 9.35 -4.53 -3.01
C LYS A 33 9.63 -3.03 -2.93
N SER A 34 9.60 -2.33 -4.06
CA SER A 34 9.78 -0.87 -4.14
C SER A 34 8.54 -0.06 -3.74
N ARG A 35 7.51 -0.71 -3.17
CA ARG A 35 6.24 -0.05 -2.77
C ARG A 35 6.45 1.13 -1.82
N ALA A 36 7.40 1.03 -0.89
CA ALA A 36 7.67 2.10 0.06
C ALA A 36 8.19 3.34 -0.67
N ASP A 37 9.14 3.16 -1.58
CA ASP A 37 9.75 4.23 -2.37
C ASP A 37 8.74 4.88 -3.32
N LEU A 38 7.91 4.07 -3.98
CA LEU A 38 6.82 4.56 -4.82
C LEU A 38 5.80 5.39 -4.02
N LYS A 39 5.60 5.07 -2.74
CA LYS A 39 4.71 5.86 -1.88
C LYS A 39 5.28 7.24 -1.55
N ILE A 40 6.61 7.40 -1.51
CA ILE A 40 7.28 8.70 -1.29
C ILE A 40 6.91 9.68 -2.40
N ILE A 41 6.83 9.20 -3.65
CA ILE A 41 6.37 9.98 -4.82
C ILE A 41 4.84 9.96 -4.99
N ASN A 42 4.09 9.65 -3.92
CA ASN A 42 2.64 9.60 -3.87
C ASN A 42 1.98 8.56 -4.82
N LEU A 43 2.71 7.50 -5.19
CA LEU A 43 2.20 6.38 -5.97
C LEU A 43 1.88 5.17 -5.07
N GLY A 44 0.60 4.83 -4.97
CA GLY A 44 0.14 3.67 -4.23
C GLY A 44 0.16 2.40 -5.08
N VAL A 45 0.97 1.41 -4.72
CA VAL A 45 0.94 0.07 -5.32
C VAL A 45 0.32 -0.94 -4.36
N SER A 46 -0.52 -1.82 -4.90
CA SER A 46 -1.08 -2.98 -4.19
C SER A 46 -1.28 -4.14 -5.17
N ILE A 47 -1.41 -5.34 -4.62
CA ILE A 47 -1.92 -6.49 -5.37
C ILE A 47 -3.34 -6.17 -5.85
N ASP A 48 -3.73 -6.78 -6.97
CA ASP A 48 -5.12 -6.72 -7.43
C ASP A 48 -6.03 -7.41 -6.41
N LEU A 49 -6.87 -6.61 -5.76
CA LEU A 49 -7.79 -7.04 -4.72
C LEU A 49 -9.19 -6.68 -5.17
N THR A 50 -10.12 -7.61 -4.96
CA THR A 50 -11.54 -7.32 -5.14
C THR A 50 -11.99 -6.23 -4.16
N ILE A 51 -13.10 -5.56 -4.47
CA ILE A 51 -13.66 -4.52 -3.60
C ILE A 51 -13.92 -5.07 -2.19
N LYS A 52 -14.46 -6.30 -2.09
CA LYS A 52 -14.72 -6.98 -0.82
C LYS A 52 -13.44 -7.18 0.00
N GLN A 53 -12.39 -7.73 -0.62
CA GLN A 53 -11.09 -7.94 0.02
C GLN A 53 -10.48 -6.63 0.51
N ARG A 54 -10.60 -5.56 -0.29
CA ARG A 54 -10.10 -4.23 0.11
C ARG A 54 -10.84 -3.67 1.32
N GLN A 55 -12.15 -3.80 1.35
CA GLN A 55 -12.98 -3.38 2.49
C GLN A 55 -12.64 -4.17 3.75
N GLU A 56 -12.46 -5.48 3.62
CA GLU A 56 -12.09 -6.33 4.75
C GLU A 56 -10.71 -5.98 5.30
N LEU A 57 -9.69 -5.81 4.45
CA LEU A 57 -8.38 -5.33 4.88
C LEU A 57 -8.43 -3.92 5.48
N LYS A 58 -9.39 -3.08 5.08
CA LYS A 58 -9.60 -1.77 5.72
C LYS A 58 -10.12 -1.95 7.14
N LYS A 59 -11.18 -2.74 7.33
CA LYS A 59 -11.74 -3.06 8.66
C LYS A 59 -10.69 -3.71 9.57
N LEU A 60 -9.87 -4.61 9.01
CA LEU A 60 -8.80 -5.27 9.74
C LEU A 60 -7.80 -4.26 10.32
N ARG A 61 -7.37 -3.30 9.50
CA ARG A 61 -6.47 -2.21 9.92
C ARG A 61 -7.11 -1.28 10.92
N GLU A 62 -8.39 -0.95 10.74
CA GLU A 62 -9.17 -0.15 11.70
C GLU A 62 -9.28 -0.86 13.06
N SER A 63 -9.29 -2.19 13.09
CA SER A 63 -9.25 -2.99 14.32
C SER A 63 -7.85 -3.20 14.93
N GLY A 64 -6.82 -2.51 14.41
CA GLY A 64 -5.43 -2.64 14.88
C GLY A 64 -4.72 -3.92 14.47
N LYS A 65 -5.37 -4.78 13.67
CA LYS A 65 -4.80 -6.04 13.19
C LYS A 65 -4.16 -5.86 11.82
N ARG A 66 -3.19 -6.73 11.51
CA ARG A 66 -2.50 -6.75 10.21
C ARG A 66 -2.75 -8.07 9.50
N GLY A 67 -2.86 -8.00 8.19
CA GLY A 67 -3.15 -9.16 7.34
C GLY A 67 -3.12 -8.80 5.87
N TYR A 68 -3.04 -9.83 5.04
CA TYR A 68 -2.96 -9.71 3.58
C TYR A 68 -3.64 -10.89 2.90
N TYR A 69 -4.00 -10.71 1.64
CA TYR A 69 -4.58 -11.79 0.83
C TYR A 69 -3.49 -12.56 0.07
N LYS A 70 -3.49 -13.88 0.18
CA LYS A 70 -2.65 -14.81 -0.60
C LYS A 70 -3.53 -15.91 -1.17
N ASN A 71 -3.50 -16.09 -2.49
CA ASN A 71 -4.29 -17.11 -3.21
C ASN A 71 -5.78 -17.10 -2.82
N GLY A 72 -6.37 -15.90 -2.71
CA GLY A 72 -7.78 -15.73 -2.35
C GLY A 72 -8.12 -15.92 -0.87
N ARG A 73 -7.14 -16.25 -0.01
CA ARG A 73 -7.33 -16.42 1.43
C ARG A 73 -6.72 -15.26 2.20
N LEU A 74 -7.42 -14.81 3.25
CA LEU A 74 -6.89 -13.84 4.19
C LEU A 74 -5.88 -14.53 5.12
N VAL A 75 -4.66 -14.00 5.18
CA VAL A 75 -3.60 -14.41 6.09
C VAL A 75 -3.38 -13.28 7.09
N MET A 76 -3.40 -13.61 8.38
CA MET A 76 -3.16 -12.66 9.46
C MET A 76 -1.67 -12.61 9.79
N GLU A 77 -1.11 -11.41 9.97
CA GLU A 77 0.23 -11.26 10.52
C GLU A 77 0.15 -11.37 12.05
N PRO A 78 1.07 -12.08 12.71
CA PRO A 78 1.15 -12.06 14.16
C PRO A 78 1.38 -10.62 14.62
N VAL A 79 0.59 -10.18 15.60
CA VAL A 79 0.84 -8.90 16.27
C VAL A 79 2.21 -9.04 16.94
N PRO A 80 3.19 -8.16 16.66
CA PRO A 80 4.45 -8.18 17.38
C PRO A 80 4.13 -7.99 18.87
N THR A 81 4.19 -9.08 19.61
CA THR A 81 4.10 -9.10 21.06
C THR A 81 5.41 -8.49 21.54
N GLU A 82 5.32 -7.38 22.25
CA GLU A 82 6.46 -6.67 22.81
C GLU A 82 7.33 -7.64 23.61
N SER A 83 8.48 -8.00 23.05
CA SER A 83 9.59 -8.61 23.76
C SER A 83 10.86 -7.90 23.33
N THR A 84 11.24 -6.96 24.20
CA THR A 84 12.62 -6.51 24.49
C THR A 84 13.42 -5.90 23.33
N GLY A 85 13.35 -4.56 23.27
CA GLY A 85 14.54 -3.71 23.05
C GLY A 85 15.29 -3.80 21.73
N THR A 86 14.82 -3.08 20.70
CA THR A 86 15.74 -2.25 19.90
C THR A 86 14.95 -1.10 19.27
N SER A 87 15.12 0.09 19.82
CA SER A 87 14.49 1.32 19.36
C SER A 87 14.90 1.64 17.92
N ARG A 88 14.07 1.30 16.93
CA ARG A 88 14.13 1.97 15.63
C ARG A 88 13.38 3.29 15.74
N VAL A 89 14.09 4.30 16.25
CA VAL A 89 13.70 5.71 16.19
C VAL A 89 13.52 6.05 14.71
N THR A 90 12.27 6.04 14.25
CA THR A 90 11.91 6.58 12.95
C THR A 90 11.70 8.07 13.17
N GLU A 91 12.74 8.86 12.95
CA GLU A 91 12.68 10.33 12.99
C GLU A 91 11.57 10.82 12.05
N ARG A 92 10.44 11.20 12.64
CA ARG A 92 9.45 12.06 11.98
C ARG A 92 10.02 13.48 11.96
N ARG A 93 10.70 13.86 10.88
CA ARG A 93 10.88 15.28 10.56
C ARG A 93 9.53 15.88 10.22
N ILE A 94 8.92 16.51 11.21
CA ILE A 94 7.85 17.50 11.02
C ILE A 94 8.55 18.74 10.47
N LEU A 95 8.45 18.99 9.16
CA LEU A 95 8.74 20.30 8.62
C LEU A 95 7.47 21.14 8.72
N THR A 96 7.39 21.89 9.80
CA THR A 96 6.43 22.97 10.04
C THR A 96 6.68 24.05 8.99
N ALA A 97 5.75 24.21 8.04
CA ALA A 97 5.72 25.37 7.14
C ALA A 97 4.74 26.39 7.70
N GLU A 98 5.21 27.20 8.65
CA GLU A 98 4.57 28.46 9.02
C GLU A 98 5.53 29.62 8.81
N ARG A 99 4.95 30.73 8.31
CA ARG A 99 5.50 32.08 8.13
C ARG A 99 6.38 32.31 6.90
N ARG A 100 5.80 33.01 5.92
CA ARG A 100 5.98 34.48 5.81
C ARG A 100 4.82 35.10 5.03
N ARG A 101 3.98 35.85 5.76
CA ARG A 101 3.36 37.08 5.26
C ARG A 101 4.46 38.14 5.25
N SER A 102 4.64 38.82 4.13
CA SER A 102 5.15 40.19 4.03
C SER A 102 4.62 40.73 2.72
#